data_AF-A0A126ZUL0-F1
#
_entry.id   AF-A0A126ZUL0-F1
#
_cell.length_a   1.000
_cell.length_b   1.000
_cell.length_c   1.000
_cell.angle_alpha   90.00
_cell.angle_beta   90.00
_cell.angle_gamma   90.00
#
_symmetry.space_group_name_H-M   'P 1'
#
loop_
_entity.id
_entity.type
_entity.pdbx_description
1 polymer ?
#
loop_
_entity_poly.entity_id
_entity_poly.type
_entity_poly.pdbx_seq_one_letter_code
_entity_poly.pdbx_strand_id
1 'polypeptide(L)' 'MNTESALGKLNVPGTVTTADISAARGAAQGVDLVLTSAELADKLADIPAPVAVVNNFMDAQEIESALSGHLPRA' A
#
# COMPACT_ATOMS: atom_id res chain seq x y z
N MET A 1 1.71 9.93 5.72
CA MET A 1 2.16 10.11 7.12
C MET A 1 2.61 8.83 7.82
N ASN A 2 1.83 7.73 7.90
CA ASN A 2 2.32 6.47 8.49
C ASN A 2 3.05 5.56 7.50
N THR A 3 2.54 5.43 6.27
CA THR A 3 3.16 4.60 5.23
C THR A 3 4.52 5.13 4.77
N GLU A 4 4.69 6.45 4.64
CA GLU A 4 5.98 7.07 4.31
C GLU A 4 7.01 6.84 5.42
N SER A 5 6.57 6.98 6.68
CA SER A 5 7.42 6.70 7.84
C SER A 5 7.82 5.22 7.88
N ALA A 6 6.90 4.31 7.56
CA ALA A 6 7.17 2.88 7.44
C ALA A 6 8.20 2.58 6.32
N LEU A 7 8.04 3.16 5.12
CA LEU A 7 9.03 3.02 4.05
C LEU A 7 10.41 3.53 4.47
N GLY A 8 10.47 4.66 5.17
CA GLY A 8 11.72 5.20 5.72
C GLY A 8 12.40 4.24 6.71
N LYS A 9 11.63 3.63 7.61
CA LYS A 9 12.16 2.61 8.55
C LYS A 9 12.64 1.34 7.85
N LEU A 10 11.95 0.93 6.78
CA LEU A 10 12.33 -0.21 5.96
C LEU A 10 13.48 0.11 5.00
N ASN A 11 13.93 1.37 4.95
CA ASN A 11 14.95 1.87 4.03
C ASN A 11 14.61 1.60 2.56
N VAL A 12 13.30 1.64 2.25
CA VAL A 12 12.79 1.43 0.89
C VAL A 12 12.55 2.80 0.26
N PRO A 13 13.24 3.14 -0.84
CA PRO A 13 12.97 4.38 -1.57
C PRO A 13 11.62 4.25 -2.28
N GLY A 14 10.72 5.20 -2.07
CA GLY A 14 9.42 5.19 -2.72
C GLY A 14 8.61 6.46 -2.45
N THR A 15 7.59 6.67 -3.26
CA THR A 15 6.64 7.77 -3.12
C THR A 15 5.29 7.20 -2.71
N VAL A 16 4.71 7.72 -1.64
CA VAL A 16 3.36 7.35 -1.22
C VAL A 16 2.37 8.36 -1.79
N THR A 17 1.31 7.87 -2.44
CA THR A 17 0.20 8.70 -2.90
C THR A 17 -1.09 8.12 -2.37
N THR A 18 -1.89 8.97 -1.72
CA THR A 18 -3.24 8.64 -1.28
C THR A 18 -4.25 9.01 -2.36
N ALA A 19 -5.14 8.09 -2.70
CA ALA A 19 -6.18 8.27 -3.69
C ALA A 19 -7.46 7.56 -3.24
N ASP A 20 -8.62 8.14 -3.54
CA ASP A 20 -9.91 7.46 -3.38
C ASP A 20 -10.03 6.28 -4.35
N ILE A 21 -10.98 5.37 -4.12
CA ILE A 21 -11.10 4.12 -4.90
C ILE A 21 -11.21 4.34 -6.42
N SER A 22 -11.90 5.40 -6.84
CA SER A 22 -12.07 5.78 -8.25
C SER A 22 -10.73 6.16 -8.88
N ALA A 23 -9.93 6.93 -8.16
CA ALA A 23 -8.61 7.37 -8.58
C ALA A 23 -7.57 6.25 -8.44
N ALA A 24 -7.69 5.40 -7.41
CA ALA A 24 -6.84 4.26 -7.18
C ALA A 24 -6.86 3.29 -8.37
N ARG A 25 -8.02 3.02 -8.99
CA ARG A 25 -8.08 2.17 -10.20
C ARG A 25 -7.29 2.75 -11.37
N GLY A 26 -7.30 4.07 -11.54
CA GLY A 26 -6.50 4.74 -12.57
C GLY A 26 -5.01 4.77 -12.24
N ALA A 27 -4.66 5.08 -10.99
CA ALA A 27 -3.28 5.13 -10.50
C ALA A 27 -2.64 3.73 -10.42
N ALA A 28 -3.43 2.68 -10.25
CA ALA A 28 -2.97 1.30 -10.11
C ALA A 28 -2.15 0.79 -11.30
N GLN A 29 -2.25 1.43 -12.47
CA GLN A 29 -1.48 1.08 -13.66
C GLN A 29 0.00 1.48 -13.57
N GLY A 30 0.36 2.38 -12.64
CA GLY A 30 1.71 2.95 -12.55
C GLY A 30 2.34 2.83 -11.16
N VAL A 31 1.83 1.94 -10.32
CA VAL A 31 2.33 1.73 -8.95
C VAL A 31 2.76 0.29 -8.74
N ASP A 32 3.77 0.10 -7.90
CA ASP A 32 4.30 -1.22 -7.56
C ASP A 32 3.45 -1.94 -6.51
N LEU A 33 2.66 -1.20 -5.72
CA LEU A 33 1.83 -1.75 -4.64
C LEU A 33 0.67 -0.81 -4.31
N VAL A 34 -0.49 -1.39 -4.02
CA VAL A 34 -1.64 -0.68 -3.44
C VAL A 34 -1.87 -1.14 -2.01
N LEU A 35 -1.83 -0.22 -1.06
CA LEU A 35 -2.14 -0.49 0.35
C LEU A 35 -3.60 -0.11 0.62
N THR A 36 -4.42 -1.05 1.09
CA THR A 36 -5.85 -0.80 1.34
C THR A 36 -6.42 -1.70 2.43
N SER A 37 -7.70 -1.54 2.77
CA SER A 37 -8.40 -2.38 3.75
C SER A 37 -9.10 -3.57 3.09
N ALA A 38 -9.42 -4.60 3.87
CA ALA A 38 -10.04 -5.83 3.33
C ALA A 38 -11.35 -5.54 2.58
N GLU A 39 -12.13 -4.57 3.05
CA GLU A 39 -13.39 -4.15 2.42
C GLU A 39 -13.21 -3.53 1.03
N LEU A 40 -12.07 -2.88 0.80
CA LEU A 40 -11.74 -2.22 -0.47
C LEU A 40 -10.88 -3.10 -1.38
N ALA A 41 -10.16 -4.07 -0.82
CA ALA A 41 -9.32 -4.99 -1.57
C ALA A 41 -10.13 -5.76 -2.63
N ASP A 42 -11.33 -6.22 -2.27
CA ASP A 42 -12.22 -6.94 -3.18
C ASP A 42 -12.66 -6.07 -4.37
N LYS A 43 -12.90 -4.78 -4.11
CA LYS A 43 -13.25 -3.79 -5.14
C LYS A 43 -12.06 -3.42 -6.04
N LEU A 44 -10.84 -3.70 -5.59
CA LEU A 44 -9.59 -3.43 -6.29
C LEU A 44 -8.97 -4.71 -6.89
N ALA A 45 -9.63 -5.87 -6.80
CA ALA A 45 -9.14 -7.14 -7.31
C ALA A 45 -8.90 -7.16 -8.85
N ASP A 46 -9.46 -6.20 -9.58
CA ASP A 46 -9.38 -6.06 -11.04
C ASP A 46 -8.20 -5.18 -11.51
N ILE A 47 -7.34 -4.70 -10.60
CA ILE A 47 -6.19 -3.86 -10.96
C ILE A 47 -4.92 -4.73 -11.14
N PRO A 48 -3.96 -4.29 -11.99
CA PRO A 48 -2.76 -5.08 -12.25
C PRO A 48 -1.74 -5.05 -11.12
N ALA A 49 -1.79 -4.04 -10.24
CA ALA A 49 -0.88 -3.91 -9.12
C ALA A 49 -1.26 -4.85 -7.96
N PRO A 50 -0.27 -5.40 -7.24
CA PRO A 50 -0.54 -6.19 -6.03
C PRO A 50 -1.19 -5.32 -4.96
N VAL A 51 -2.08 -5.94 -4.18
CA VAL A 51 -2.83 -5.28 -3.11
C VAL A 51 -2.40 -5.81 -1.75
N ALA A 52 -1.79 -4.95 -0.93
CA ALA A 52 -1.50 -5.23 0.46
C ALA A 52 -2.67 -4.79 1.35
N VAL A 53 -3.20 -5.73 2.13
CA VAL A 53 -4.37 -5.51 2.98
C VAL A 53 -3.94 -5.20 4.41
N VAL A 54 -4.49 -4.13 5.00
CA VAL A 54 -4.33 -3.74 6.41
C VAL A 54 -5.69 -3.53 7.08
N ASN A 55 -5.78 -3.82 8.37
CA ASN A 55 -6.97 -3.59 9.19
C ASN A 55 -6.99 -2.17 9.76
N ASN A 56 -5.83 -1.61 10.12
CA ASN A 56 -5.75 -0.28 10.71
C ASN A 56 -4.65 0.59 10.08
N PHE A 57 -5.05 1.62 9.32
CA PHE A 57 -4.12 2.58 8.72
C PHE A 57 -3.38 3.48 9.73
N MET A 58 -3.79 3.46 11.00
CA MET A 58 -3.07 4.15 12.08
C MET A 58 -2.01 3.28 12.75
N ASP A 59 -2.04 1.96 12.54
CA ASP A 59 -1.07 1.05 13.12
C ASP A 59 0.18 0.96 12.25
N ALA A 60 1.23 1.67 12.66
CA ALA A 60 2.49 1.69 11.93
C ALA A 60 3.12 0.29 11.84
N GLN A 61 2.99 -0.55 12.87
CA GLN A 61 3.62 -1.87 12.91
C GLN A 61 2.89 -2.85 11.98
N GLU A 62 1.57 -2.72 11.85
CA GLU A 62 0.79 -3.45 10.85
C GLU A 62 1.19 -3.03 9.43
N ILE A 63 1.24 -1.72 9.17
CA ILE A 63 1.65 -1.19 7.85
C ILE A 63 3.07 -1.65 7.50
N GLU A 64 4.02 -1.55 8.44
CA GLU A 64 5.40 -2.00 8.24
C GLU A 64 5.48 -3.50 7.88
N SER A 65 4.68 -4.34 8.55
CA SER A 65 4.64 -5.78 8.25
C SER A 65 4.02 -6.07 6.89
N ALA A 66 2.91 -5.39 6.56
CA ALA A 66 2.24 -5.55 5.27
C ALA A 66 3.16 -5.13 4.11
N LEU A 67 3.86 -4.01 4.26
CA LEU A 67 4.85 -3.53 3.29
C LEU A 67 6.05 -4.47 3.17
N SER A 68 6.62 -4.92 4.29
CA SER A 68 7.78 -5.83 4.28
C SER A 68 7.50 -7.19 3.65
N GLY A 69 6.24 -7.65 3.67
CA GLY A 69 5.83 -8.88 3.00
C GLY A 69 5.75 -8.76 1.47
N HIS A 70 5.60 -7.54 0.95
CA HIS A 70 5.38 -7.27 -0.48
C HIS A 70 6.53 -6.53 -1.16
N LEU A 71 7.37 -5.82 -0.40
CA LEU A 71 8.48 -5.04 -0.92
C LEU A 71 9.81 -5.73 -0.63
N PRO A 72 10.75 -5.78 -1.60
CA PRO A 72 12.09 -6.28 -1.35
C PRO A 72 12.79 -5.39 -0.33
N ARG A 73 13.45 -6.00 0.66
CA ARG A 73 14.33 -5.26 1.57
C ARG A 73 15.58 -4.87 0.79
N ALA A 74 15.94 -3.59 0.83
CA ALA A 74 17.20 -3.10 0.29
C ALA A 74 18.39 -3.54 1.15
#